data_AF-A0A847YL18-F1
#
_entry.id   AF-A0A847YL18-F1
#
_cell.length_a   1.000
_cell.length_b   1.000
_cell.length_c   1.000
_cell.angle_alpha   90.00
_cell.angle_beta   90.00
_cell.angle_gamma   90.00
#
_symmetry.space_group_name_H-M   'P 1'
#
loop_
_entity.id
_entity.type
_entity.pdbx_description
1 polymer ?
#
loop_
_entity_poly.entity_id
_entity_poly.type
_entity_poly.pdbx_seq_one_letter_code
_entity_poly.pdbx_strand_id
1 'polypeptide(L)'
;MAGITGQARLRALQPQIILVNGNRRSPGLLDIFAGHVGAGIEEFNIPCEAVADPAELRYILHRGIAVGKAAAAAGARAVGLGATGEIDSATASMIIEWSRSGAEEPVDLLAKIGNVELAALTGLVLGLAAGGAAVVLDGLATSLAALIAVRLAPLSREYLIGSHFPTESGHAEGLRLLDVPAYLFLEMNIGEGVGAALGLSLLQASLHMLNDMKTFGEAQVHVAEDGPGALVQTSEVRD
;
A
#
# COMPACT_ATOMS: atom_id res chain seq x y z
N MET A 1 20.52 0.51 18.01
CA MET A 1 20.13 1.74 17.31
C MET A 1 19.32 2.59 18.26
N ALA A 2 19.88 3.69 18.73
CA ALA A 2 19.12 4.82 19.28
C ALA A 2 19.68 6.08 18.62
N GLY A 3 18.88 7.11 18.41
CA GLY A 3 19.29 8.36 17.75
C GLY A 3 18.97 8.39 16.26
N ILE A 4 17.86 9.06 15.96
CA ILE A 4 17.55 9.54 14.62
C ILE A 4 17.95 11.01 14.58
N THR A 5 18.71 11.38 13.55
CA THR A 5 19.31 12.70 13.34
C THR A 5 18.40 13.56 12.46
N GLY A 6 18.11 14.79 12.86
CA GLY A 6 17.66 15.90 12.00
C GLY A 6 16.20 15.87 11.51
N GLN A 7 15.37 16.72 12.13
CA GLN A 7 13.97 17.11 11.81
C GLN A 7 13.07 16.09 11.07
N ALA A 8 12.51 15.14 11.82
CA ALA A 8 11.26 14.50 11.42
C ALA A 8 10.05 15.38 11.77
N ARG A 9 9.17 15.70 10.79
CA ARG A 9 7.80 16.20 11.02
C ARG A 9 6.81 15.83 9.91
N LEU A 10 6.06 14.76 10.14
CA LEU A 10 4.63 14.66 9.79
C LEU A 10 3.91 14.42 11.13
N ARG A 11 3.57 15.50 11.85
CA ARG A 11 3.13 15.45 13.26
C ARG A 11 1.83 14.68 13.50
N ALA A 12 1.12 14.32 12.44
CA ALA A 12 0.14 13.25 12.43
C ALA A 12 0.07 12.75 10.99
N LEU A 13 0.42 11.48 10.76
CA LEU A 13 -0.07 10.81 9.57
C LEU A 13 -1.60 10.84 9.69
N GLN A 14 -2.30 11.36 8.68
CA GLN A 14 -3.73 11.13 8.53
C GLN A 14 -3.88 9.98 7.54
N PRO A 15 -3.73 8.72 8.00
CA PRO A 15 -3.88 7.60 7.11
C PRO A 15 -5.30 7.57 6.57
N GLN A 16 -5.44 7.08 5.36
CA GLN A 16 -6.72 6.78 4.76
C GLN A 16 -6.72 5.33 4.33
N ILE A 17 -7.89 4.74 4.23
CA ILE A 17 -8.10 3.47 3.55
C ILE A 17 -9.11 3.72 2.45
N ILE A 18 -8.76 3.39 1.21
CA ILE A 18 -9.69 3.43 0.10
C ILE A 18 -10.14 1.99 -0.16
N LEU A 19 -11.42 1.73 0.04
CA LEU A 19 -12.06 0.44 -0.20
C LEU A 19 -12.84 0.48 -1.51
N VAL A 20 -12.45 -0.35 -2.48
CA VAL A 20 -13.21 -0.51 -3.73
C VAL A 20 -14.41 -1.41 -3.47
N ASN A 21 -15.60 -0.97 -3.90
CA ASN A 21 -16.88 -1.69 -3.77
C ASN A 21 -17.23 -2.14 -2.35
N GLY A 22 -16.94 -1.30 -1.35
CA GLY A 22 -17.22 -1.61 0.04
C GLY A 22 -18.69 -1.97 0.29
N ASN A 23 -19.01 -3.26 0.45
CA ASN A 23 -20.33 -3.71 0.87
C ASN A 23 -20.37 -3.83 2.41
N ARG A 24 -19.98 -2.74 3.08
CA ARG A 24 -19.64 -2.74 4.50
C ARG A 24 -20.90 -2.81 5.37
N ARG A 25 -20.92 -3.75 6.32
CA ARG A 25 -21.82 -3.70 7.48
C ARG A 25 -21.04 -3.07 8.64
N SER A 26 -21.39 -1.84 9.03
CA SER A 26 -20.70 -1.14 10.12
C SER A 26 -21.36 -1.44 11.49
N PRO A 27 -20.59 -1.74 12.55
CA PRO A 27 -19.12 -1.86 12.56
C PRO A 27 -18.66 -3.26 12.10
N GLY A 28 -17.78 -3.30 11.09
CA GLY A 28 -17.07 -4.49 10.62
C GLY A 28 -15.62 -4.54 11.11
N LEU A 29 -14.88 -5.59 10.74
CA LEU A 29 -13.49 -5.75 11.20
C LEU A 29 -12.59 -4.61 10.73
N LEU A 30 -12.78 -4.13 9.49
CA LEU A 30 -12.06 -2.97 8.97
C LEU A 30 -12.31 -1.71 9.80
N ASP A 31 -13.55 -1.44 10.25
CA ASP A 31 -13.86 -0.29 11.11
C ASP A 31 -13.01 -0.29 12.38
N ILE A 32 -12.85 -1.48 12.98
CA ILE A 32 -12.07 -1.64 14.21
C ILE A 32 -10.61 -1.31 13.94
N PHE A 33 -9.97 -1.95 12.96
CA PHE A 33 -8.56 -1.73 12.69
C PHE A 33 -8.24 -0.33 12.17
N ALA A 34 -9.08 0.22 11.28
CA ALA A 34 -8.96 1.60 10.85
C ALA A 34 -9.08 2.58 12.02
N GLY A 35 -10.01 2.34 12.94
CA GLY A 35 -10.15 3.13 14.16
C GLY A 35 -8.89 3.11 15.04
N HIS A 36 -8.22 1.97 15.17
CA HIS A 36 -6.98 1.85 15.94
C HIS A 36 -5.82 2.66 15.35
N VAL A 37 -5.75 2.78 14.02
CA VAL A 37 -4.74 3.62 13.35
C VAL A 37 -5.23 5.04 13.07
N GLY A 38 -6.45 5.39 13.50
CA GLY A 38 -7.05 6.68 13.19
C GLY A 38 -7.22 6.95 11.69
N ALA A 39 -7.38 5.90 10.88
CA ALA A 39 -7.58 6.02 9.44
C ALA A 39 -9.04 6.31 9.10
N GLY A 40 -9.25 7.33 8.27
CA GLY A 40 -10.53 7.49 7.57
C GLY A 40 -10.72 6.37 6.55
N ILE A 41 -11.96 5.96 6.31
CA ILE A 41 -12.28 4.99 5.27
C ILE A 41 -13.11 5.70 4.21
N GLU A 42 -12.61 5.70 2.97
CA GLU A 42 -13.29 6.20 1.80
C GLU A 42 -13.70 5.03 0.91
N GLU A 43 -14.94 5.03 0.45
CA GLU A 43 -15.43 4.01 -0.47
C GLU A 43 -15.35 4.50 -1.91
N PHE A 44 -14.65 3.75 -2.75
CA PHE A 44 -14.66 3.94 -4.19
C PHE A 44 -15.60 2.92 -4.83
N ASN A 45 -16.86 3.32 -4.96
CA ASN A 45 -17.90 2.49 -5.55
C ASN A 45 -17.86 2.55 -7.09
N ILE A 46 -17.75 1.38 -7.71
CA ILE A 46 -17.80 1.17 -9.16
C ILE A 46 -18.89 0.12 -9.46
N PRO A 47 -19.37 0.00 -10.71
CA PRO A 47 -20.26 -1.10 -11.08
C PRO A 47 -19.60 -2.46 -10.78
N CYS A 48 -20.30 -3.38 -10.11
CA CYS A 48 -19.75 -4.68 -9.69
C CYS A 48 -19.77 -5.76 -10.79
N GLU A 49 -20.34 -5.45 -11.96
CA GLU A 49 -20.49 -6.43 -13.05
C GLU A 49 -19.18 -6.55 -13.84
N ALA A 50 -18.81 -7.77 -14.23
CA ALA A 50 -17.69 -7.98 -15.13
C ALA A 50 -17.98 -7.28 -16.47
N VAL A 51 -17.06 -6.41 -16.88
CA VAL A 51 -17.22 -5.60 -18.08
C VAL A 51 -16.38 -6.20 -19.18
N ALA A 52 -17.02 -6.56 -20.30
CA ALA A 52 -16.32 -7.02 -21.50
C ALA A 52 -15.86 -5.85 -22.40
N ASP A 53 -16.34 -4.63 -22.18
CA ASP A 53 -15.99 -3.46 -22.97
C ASP A 53 -14.66 -2.81 -22.51
N PRO A 54 -13.61 -2.82 -23.36
CA PRO A 54 -12.34 -2.16 -23.04
C PRO A 54 -12.45 -0.66 -22.76
N ALA A 55 -13.48 0.02 -23.30
CA ALA A 55 -13.69 1.44 -23.08
C ALA A 55 -14.14 1.73 -21.63
N GLU A 56 -15.02 0.90 -21.09
CA GLU A 56 -15.51 1.04 -19.72
C GLU A 56 -14.44 0.66 -18.69
N LEU A 57 -13.61 -0.37 -18.95
CA LEU A 57 -12.45 -0.65 -18.09
C LEU A 57 -11.41 0.47 -18.08
N ARG A 58 -11.14 1.09 -19.24
CA ARG A 58 -10.30 2.30 -19.30
C ARG A 58 -10.92 3.44 -18.51
N TYR A 59 -12.23 3.64 -18.60
CA TYR A 59 -12.92 4.64 -17.82
C TYR A 59 -12.76 4.39 -16.30
N ILE A 60 -12.93 3.15 -15.83
CA ILE A 60 -12.74 2.77 -14.43
C ILE A 60 -11.30 2.97 -13.96
N LEU A 61 -10.32 2.57 -14.78
CA LEU A 61 -8.89 2.82 -14.52
C LEU A 61 -8.63 4.33 -14.35
N HIS A 62 -9.12 5.16 -15.27
CA HIS A 62 -8.96 6.61 -15.19
C HIS A 62 -9.68 7.23 -13.99
N ARG A 63 -10.85 6.69 -13.61
CA ARG A 63 -11.56 7.07 -12.38
C ARG A 63 -10.73 6.76 -11.14
N GLY A 64 -10.12 5.57 -11.06
CA GLY A 64 -9.21 5.23 -9.98
C GLY A 64 -8.02 6.20 -9.88
N ILE A 65 -7.42 6.57 -11.03
CA ILE A 65 -6.34 7.58 -11.06
C ILE A 65 -6.82 8.92 -10.50
N ALA A 66 -8.00 9.37 -10.92
CA ALA A 66 -8.56 10.64 -10.47
C ALA A 66 -8.83 10.64 -8.97
N VAL A 67 -9.41 9.56 -8.43
CA VAL A 67 -9.66 9.39 -6.99
C VAL A 67 -8.35 9.38 -6.21
N GLY A 68 -7.36 8.59 -6.64
CA GLY A 68 -6.06 8.52 -5.98
C GLY A 68 -5.35 9.88 -5.94
N LYS A 69 -5.37 10.63 -7.06
CA LYS A 69 -4.83 12.00 -7.10
C LYS A 69 -5.58 12.95 -6.19
N ALA A 70 -6.91 12.86 -6.14
CA ALA A 70 -7.75 13.70 -5.28
C ALA A 70 -7.46 13.44 -3.80
N ALA A 71 -7.35 12.17 -3.39
CA ALA A 71 -7.00 11.80 -2.02
C ALA A 71 -5.62 12.35 -1.62
N ALA A 72 -4.61 12.19 -2.48
CA ALA A 72 -3.27 12.74 -2.22
C ALA A 72 -3.28 14.27 -2.15
N ALA A 73 -4.02 14.96 -3.03
CA ALA A 73 -4.18 16.41 -3.01
C ALA A 73 -4.92 16.91 -1.76
N ALA A 74 -5.85 16.11 -1.22
CA ALA A 74 -6.52 16.38 0.05
C ALA A 74 -5.61 16.15 1.28
N GLY A 75 -4.38 15.69 1.08
CA GLY A 75 -3.36 15.54 2.12
C GLY A 75 -3.14 14.11 2.60
N ALA A 76 -3.75 13.11 1.97
CA ALA A 76 -3.47 11.71 2.30
C ALA A 76 -2.02 11.36 1.93
N ARG A 77 -1.17 11.11 2.93
CA ARG A 77 0.26 10.80 2.73
C ARG A 77 0.56 9.31 2.78
N ALA A 78 -0.32 8.53 3.39
CA ALA A 78 -0.28 7.07 3.34
C ALA A 78 -1.72 6.56 3.23
N VAL A 79 -1.94 5.68 2.25
CA VAL A 79 -3.26 5.16 1.92
C VAL A 79 -3.19 3.65 1.84
N GLY A 80 -3.96 2.98 2.68
CA GLY A 80 -4.23 1.56 2.56
C GLY A 80 -5.24 1.30 1.45
N LEU A 81 -5.02 0.23 0.68
CA LEU A 81 -5.98 -0.21 -0.33
C LEU A 81 -6.71 -1.45 0.15
N GLY A 82 -8.00 -1.55 -0.21
CA GLY A 82 -8.80 -2.75 0.01
C GLY A 82 -9.76 -2.96 -1.16
N ALA A 83 -10.18 -4.20 -1.33
CA ALA A 83 -11.29 -4.58 -2.19
C ALA A 83 -12.06 -5.74 -1.54
N THR A 84 -13.33 -5.87 -1.88
CA THR A 84 -14.21 -6.93 -1.36
C THR A 84 -14.37 -8.09 -2.33
N GLY A 85 -14.09 -7.91 -3.62
CA GLY A 85 -14.22 -8.96 -4.62
C GLY A 85 -13.13 -10.02 -4.49
N GLU A 86 -13.53 -11.27 -4.68
CA GLU A 86 -12.60 -12.39 -4.78
C GLU A 86 -11.92 -12.39 -6.15
N ILE A 87 -10.62 -12.73 -6.16
CA ILE A 87 -9.87 -12.96 -7.39
C ILE A 87 -9.68 -14.46 -7.55
N ASP A 88 -10.24 -15.03 -8.62
CA ASP A 88 -10.05 -16.45 -8.91
C ASP A 88 -8.58 -16.77 -9.27
N SER A 89 -8.21 -18.04 -9.09
CA SER A 89 -6.84 -18.51 -9.30
C SER A 89 -6.39 -18.42 -10.76
N ALA A 90 -7.30 -18.49 -11.73
CA ALA A 90 -6.97 -18.39 -13.15
C ALA A 90 -6.57 -16.96 -13.51
N THR A 91 -7.33 -15.98 -13.04
CA THR A 91 -7.04 -14.55 -13.17
C THR A 91 -5.72 -14.19 -12.49
N ALA A 92 -5.52 -14.65 -11.25
CA ALA A 92 -4.27 -14.41 -10.53
C ALA A 92 -3.05 -14.99 -11.27
N SER A 93 -3.15 -16.23 -11.74
CA SER A 93 -2.07 -16.89 -12.49
C SER A 93 -1.77 -16.16 -13.80
N MET A 94 -2.81 -15.73 -14.53
CA MET A 94 -2.66 -14.97 -15.77
C MET A 94 -1.87 -13.67 -15.55
N ILE A 95 -2.20 -12.89 -14.52
CA ILE A 95 -1.51 -11.62 -14.23
C ILE A 95 -0.07 -11.87 -13.80
N ILE A 96 0.17 -12.88 -12.96
CA ILE A 96 1.51 -13.24 -12.48
C ILE A 96 2.41 -13.67 -13.64
N GLU A 97 1.92 -14.53 -14.54
CA GLU A 97 2.66 -14.96 -15.73
C GLU A 97 2.88 -13.81 -16.71
N TRP A 98 1.86 -12.98 -16.92
CA TRP A 98 1.97 -11.77 -17.72
C TRP A 98 3.05 -10.83 -17.17
N SER A 99 3.09 -10.61 -15.85
CA SER A 99 4.05 -9.71 -15.24
C SER A 99 5.50 -10.15 -15.44
N ARG A 100 5.75 -11.46 -15.60
CA ARG A 100 7.09 -12.01 -15.89
C ARG A 100 7.48 -11.85 -17.35
N SER A 101 6.53 -12.00 -18.27
CA SER A 101 6.79 -12.01 -19.72
C SER A 101 6.69 -10.62 -20.36
N GLY A 102 5.81 -9.76 -19.84
CA GLY A 102 5.49 -8.46 -20.41
C GLY A 102 4.90 -8.54 -21.82
N ALA A 103 4.26 -9.65 -22.17
CA ALA A 103 3.91 -10.03 -23.55
C ALA A 103 2.80 -9.18 -24.21
N GLU A 104 1.96 -8.50 -23.43
CA GLU A 104 0.87 -7.64 -23.92
C GLU A 104 0.82 -6.31 -23.15
N GLU A 105 0.24 -5.27 -23.75
CA GLU A 105 0.07 -3.97 -23.11
C GLU A 105 -0.85 -4.09 -21.88
N PRO A 106 -0.56 -3.40 -20.76
CA PRO A 106 -1.31 -3.59 -19.52
C PRO A 106 -2.81 -3.29 -19.62
N VAL A 107 -3.20 -2.35 -20.48
CA VAL A 107 -4.61 -2.01 -20.71
C VAL A 107 -5.34 -3.13 -21.46
N ASP A 108 -4.66 -3.82 -22.37
CA ASP A 108 -5.24 -4.94 -23.11
C ASP A 108 -5.37 -6.17 -22.19
N LEU A 109 -4.41 -6.38 -21.28
CA LEU A 109 -4.55 -7.37 -20.22
C LEU A 109 -5.80 -7.08 -19.35
N LEU A 110 -5.96 -5.84 -18.87
CA LEU A 110 -7.13 -5.47 -18.06
C LEU A 110 -8.43 -5.74 -18.82
N ALA A 111 -8.48 -5.38 -20.10
CA ALA A 111 -9.62 -5.65 -20.98
C ALA A 111 -9.95 -7.14 -21.12
N LYS A 112 -8.91 -7.97 -21.25
CA LYS A 112 -9.03 -9.44 -21.36
C LYS A 112 -9.50 -10.10 -20.06
N ILE A 113 -9.07 -9.58 -18.91
CA ILE A 113 -9.48 -10.08 -17.60
C ILE A 113 -10.93 -9.69 -17.29
N GLY A 114 -11.34 -8.46 -17.66
CA GLY A 114 -12.71 -8.00 -17.43
C GLY A 114 -13.02 -7.63 -15.97
N ASN A 115 -12.04 -7.66 -15.08
CA ASN A 115 -12.22 -7.39 -13.65
C ASN A 115 -12.10 -5.88 -13.37
N VAL A 116 -13.24 -5.28 -13.08
CA VAL A 116 -13.41 -3.85 -12.81
C VAL A 116 -12.71 -3.40 -11.52
N GLU A 117 -12.64 -4.23 -10.49
CA GLU A 117 -11.96 -3.90 -9.24
C GLU A 117 -10.45 -3.83 -9.42
N LEU A 118 -9.87 -4.74 -10.20
CA LEU A 118 -8.45 -4.67 -10.56
C LEU A 118 -8.13 -3.41 -11.37
N ALA A 119 -9.00 -3.02 -12.31
CA ALA A 119 -8.84 -1.76 -13.04
C ALA A 119 -8.88 -0.54 -12.10
N ALA A 120 -9.84 -0.51 -11.16
CA ALA A 120 -9.97 0.55 -10.18
C ALA A 120 -8.76 0.64 -9.23
N LEU A 121 -8.33 -0.48 -8.65
CA LEU A 121 -7.16 -0.57 -7.78
C LEU A 121 -5.88 -0.16 -8.52
N THR A 122 -5.71 -0.61 -9.77
CA THR A 122 -4.57 -0.22 -10.62
C THR A 122 -4.55 1.30 -10.78
N GLY A 123 -5.72 1.89 -11.04
CA GLY A 123 -5.86 3.34 -11.15
C GLY A 123 -5.53 4.06 -9.84
N LEU A 124 -6.01 3.56 -8.70
CA LEU A 124 -5.73 4.12 -7.38
C LEU A 124 -4.22 4.12 -7.09
N VAL A 125 -3.52 3.01 -7.34
CA VAL A 125 -2.05 2.92 -7.17
C VAL A 125 -1.36 4.01 -7.99
N LEU A 126 -1.70 4.14 -9.27
CA LEU A 126 -1.12 5.15 -10.16
C LEU A 126 -1.43 6.58 -9.71
N GLY A 127 -2.68 6.84 -9.30
CA GLY A 127 -3.12 8.16 -8.87
C GLY A 127 -2.44 8.61 -7.57
N LEU A 128 -2.38 7.72 -6.59
CA LEU A 128 -1.74 7.95 -5.30
C LEU A 128 -0.22 8.16 -5.45
N ALA A 129 0.45 7.29 -6.22
CA ALA A 129 1.88 7.43 -6.51
C ALA A 129 2.18 8.75 -7.23
N ALA A 130 1.38 9.13 -8.23
CA ALA A 130 1.51 10.42 -8.92
C ALA A 130 1.27 11.63 -7.99
N GLY A 131 0.50 11.46 -6.92
CA GLY A 131 0.27 12.46 -5.88
C GLY A 131 1.32 12.45 -4.76
N GLY A 132 2.30 11.55 -4.80
CA GLY A 132 3.33 11.43 -3.79
C GLY A 132 2.89 10.73 -2.50
N ALA A 133 1.79 9.97 -2.52
CA ALA A 133 1.28 9.24 -1.37
C ALA A 133 1.84 7.81 -1.33
N ALA A 134 2.23 7.34 -0.15
CA ALA A 134 2.56 5.94 0.07
C ALA A 134 1.30 5.08 -0.05
N VAL A 135 1.43 3.92 -0.68
CA VAL A 135 0.34 2.98 -0.95
C VAL A 135 0.60 1.69 -0.21
N VAL A 136 -0.22 1.39 0.80
CA VAL A 136 -0.10 0.16 1.59
C VAL A 136 -0.97 -0.92 0.97
N LEU A 137 -0.33 -1.98 0.50
CA LEU A 137 -0.99 -3.14 -0.09
C LEU A 137 -1.56 -4.04 1.00
N ASP A 138 -2.72 -4.63 0.73
CA ASP A 138 -3.44 -5.53 1.63
C ASP A 138 -3.17 -6.99 1.24
N GLY A 139 -4.01 -7.54 0.35
CA GLY A 139 -3.97 -8.92 -0.10
C GLY A 139 -3.71 -9.06 -1.61
N LEU A 140 -4.02 -10.24 -2.14
CA LEU A 140 -3.82 -10.63 -3.53
C LEU A 140 -4.31 -9.59 -4.55
N ALA A 141 -5.56 -9.13 -4.42
CA ALA A 141 -6.15 -8.16 -5.35
C ALA A 141 -5.30 -6.88 -5.48
N THR A 142 -4.86 -6.32 -4.35
CA THR A 142 -4.05 -5.11 -4.32
C THR A 142 -2.65 -5.32 -4.91
N SER A 143 -2.04 -6.50 -4.70
CA SER A 143 -0.74 -6.83 -5.29
C SER A 143 -0.80 -7.06 -6.79
N LEU A 144 -1.84 -7.76 -7.27
CA LEU A 144 -2.03 -7.97 -8.71
C LEU A 144 -2.27 -6.63 -9.43
N ALA A 145 -3.11 -5.76 -8.85
CA ALA A 145 -3.31 -4.41 -9.37
C ALA A 145 -2.02 -3.59 -9.36
N ALA A 146 -1.19 -3.73 -8.32
CA ALA A 146 0.11 -3.06 -8.25
C ALA A 146 1.09 -3.57 -9.32
N LEU A 147 1.09 -4.85 -9.68
CA LEU A 147 1.90 -5.37 -10.80
C LEU A 147 1.53 -4.68 -12.12
N ILE A 148 0.23 -4.54 -12.38
CA ILE A 148 -0.29 -3.87 -13.57
C ILE A 148 0.09 -2.38 -13.56
N ALA A 149 -0.05 -1.71 -12.40
CA ALA A 149 0.30 -0.31 -12.22
C ALA A 149 1.80 -0.05 -12.46
N VAL A 150 2.67 -0.87 -11.88
CA VAL A 150 4.13 -0.75 -12.06
C VAL A 150 4.53 -0.99 -13.52
N ARG A 151 3.83 -1.88 -14.24
CA ARG A 151 4.09 -2.07 -15.67
C ARG A 151 3.67 -0.86 -16.52
N LEU A 152 2.59 -0.17 -16.14
CA LEU A 152 2.14 1.08 -16.76
C LEU A 152 3.06 2.26 -16.43
N ALA A 153 3.49 2.38 -15.18
CA ALA A 153 4.35 3.44 -14.69
C ALA A 153 5.35 2.89 -13.66
N PRO A 154 6.57 2.49 -14.07
CA PRO A 154 7.53 1.81 -13.20
C PRO A 154 7.87 2.53 -11.90
N LEU A 155 7.85 3.87 -11.91
CA LEU A 155 8.11 4.69 -10.72
C LEU A 155 7.02 4.57 -9.64
N SER A 156 5.84 4.02 -9.94
CA SER A 156 4.82 3.79 -8.91
C SER A 156 5.28 2.78 -7.86
N ARG A 157 6.25 1.93 -8.20
CA ARG A 157 6.84 0.95 -7.27
C ARG A 157 7.42 1.61 -6.02
N GLU A 158 8.07 2.78 -6.17
CA GLU A 158 8.73 3.50 -5.07
C GLU A 158 7.75 3.99 -3.99
N TYR A 159 6.45 3.94 -4.27
CA TYR A 159 5.39 4.33 -3.35
C TYR A 159 4.73 3.13 -2.67
N LEU A 160 5.06 1.89 -3.06
CA LEU A 160 4.41 0.69 -2.55
C LEU A 160 5.01 0.24 -1.23
N ILE A 161 4.15 -0.11 -0.29
CA ILE A 161 4.52 -0.72 1.00
C ILE A 161 3.68 -1.98 1.17
N GLY A 162 4.32 -3.14 1.33
CA GLY A 162 3.61 -4.38 1.69
C GLY A 162 3.19 -4.36 3.16
N SER A 163 2.03 -4.92 3.47
CA SER A 163 1.57 -5.09 4.86
C SER A 163 1.95 -6.46 5.41
N HIS A 164 1.20 -7.48 5.01
CA HIS A 164 1.28 -8.84 5.53
C HIS A 164 1.58 -9.85 4.43
N PHE A 165 2.14 -10.99 4.84
CA PHE A 165 2.16 -12.20 4.03
C PHE A 165 0.85 -12.95 4.27
N PRO A 166 0.06 -13.22 3.24
CA PRO A 166 -1.15 -14.00 3.41
C PRO A 166 -0.84 -15.49 3.30
N THR A 167 -1.88 -16.29 3.49
CA THR A 167 -1.86 -17.73 3.21
C THR A 167 -1.97 -18.04 1.71
N GLU A 168 -2.33 -17.05 0.87
CA GLU A 168 -2.49 -17.22 -0.57
C GLU A 168 -1.15 -17.17 -1.33
N SER A 169 -0.87 -18.18 -2.14
CA SER A 169 0.39 -18.29 -2.89
C SER A 169 0.61 -17.13 -3.89
N GLY A 170 -0.47 -16.58 -4.44
CA GLY A 170 -0.40 -15.52 -5.45
C GLY A 170 0.10 -14.16 -4.94
N HIS A 171 -0.24 -13.79 -3.70
CA HIS A 171 0.15 -12.48 -3.14
C HIS A 171 1.64 -12.46 -2.79
N ALA A 172 2.15 -13.53 -2.15
CA ALA A 172 3.58 -13.65 -1.85
C ALA A 172 4.43 -13.58 -3.14
N GLU A 173 3.96 -14.23 -4.21
CA GLU A 173 4.61 -14.13 -5.51
C GLU A 173 4.47 -12.73 -6.13
N GLY A 174 3.32 -12.07 -5.99
CA GLY A 174 3.12 -10.69 -6.44
C GLY A 174 4.07 -9.71 -5.76
N LEU A 175 4.20 -9.78 -4.42
CA LEU A 175 5.16 -9.00 -3.65
C LEU A 175 6.61 -9.26 -4.11
N ARG A 176 6.95 -10.52 -4.37
CA ARG A 176 8.28 -10.91 -4.88
C ARG A 176 8.55 -10.31 -6.26
N LEU A 177 7.57 -10.32 -7.17
CA LEU A 177 7.69 -9.75 -8.51
C LEU A 177 7.76 -8.21 -8.49
N LEU A 178 7.06 -7.58 -7.54
CA LEU A 178 7.17 -6.15 -7.26
C LEU A 178 8.49 -5.80 -6.57
N ASP A 179 9.17 -6.78 -5.95
CA ASP A 179 10.29 -6.59 -5.04
C ASP A 179 9.95 -5.54 -3.97
N VAL A 180 8.80 -5.80 -3.32
CA VAL A 180 8.23 -5.06 -2.20
C VAL A 180 8.11 -6.03 -1.02
N PRO A 181 8.76 -5.78 0.12
CA PRO A 181 8.64 -6.65 1.28
C PRO A 181 7.29 -6.47 1.99
N ALA A 182 6.86 -7.52 2.70
CA ALA A 182 5.84 -7.45 3.73
C ALA A 182 6.43 -7.81 5.09
N TYR A 183 5.72 -7.53 6.17
CA TYR A 183 6.31 -7.53 7.52
C TYR A 183 5.53 -8.38 8.53
N LEU A 184 4.26 -8.69 8.24
CA LEU A 184 3.35 -9.37 9.17
C LEU A 184 3.06 -10.79 8.69
N PHE A 185 3.37 -11.79 9.50
CA PHE A 185 3.04 -13.20 9.26
C PHE A 185 1.90 -13.60 10.20
N LEU A 186 0.66 -13.41 9.74
CA LEU A 186 -0.54 -13.54 10.58
C LEU A 186 -1.51 -14.63 10.11
N GLU A 187 -1.17 -15.36 9.05
CA GLU A 187 -2.04 -16.37 8.41
C GLU A 187 -3.44 -15.82 8.08
N MET A 188 -3.53 -14.54 7.73
CA MET A 188 -4.78 -13.87 7.40
C MET A 188 -5.11 -14.01 5.92
N ASN A 189 -6.40 -14.19 5.63
CA ASN A 189 -6.98 -14.05 4.29
C ASN A 189 -8.38 -13.41 4.38
N ILE A 190 -8.43 -12.19 4.93
CA ILE A 190 -9.68 -11.46 5.15
C ILE A 190 -9.96 -10.50 3.98
N GLY A 191 -8.91 -9.86 3.46
CA GLY A 191 -9.03 -8.82 2.46
C GLY A 191 -9.61 -7.52 3.04
N GLU A 192 -10.34 -6.79 2.19
CA GLU A 192 -11.05 -5.55 2.53
C GLU A 192 -10.17 -4.40 3.07
N GLY A 193 -8.84 -4.49 2.96
CA GLY A 193 -7.92 -3.48 3.48
C GLY A 193 -7.56 -3.67 4.95
N VAL A 194 -7.94 -4.79 5.58
CA VAL A 194 -7.61 -5.05 7.00
C VAL A 194 -6.10 -5.20 7.20
N GLY A 195 -5.42 -5.93 6.32
CA GLY A 195 -3.97 -6.04 6.33
C GLY A 195 -3.31 -4.69 6.04
N ALA A 196 -3.85 -3.89 5.11
CA ALA A 196 -3.36 -2.54 4.88
C ALA A 196 -3.51 -1.64 6.11
N ALA A 197 -4.60 -1.75 6.88
CA ALA A 197 -4.77 -1.06 8.16
C ALA A 197 -3.66 -1.42 9.16
N LEU A 198 -3.30 -2.70 9.26
CA LEU A 198 -2.18 -3.16 10.09
C LEU A 198 -0.83 -2.63 9.58
N GLY A 199 -0.63 -2.61 8.26
CA GLY A 199 0.57 -2.03 7.65
C GLY A 199 0.72 -0.53 7.97
N LEU A 200 -0.39 0.21 8.01
CA LEU A 200 -0.41 1.61 8.44
C LEU A 200 0.01 1.77 9.91
N SER A 201 -0.28 0.81 10.78
CA SER A 201 0.21 0.82 12.18
C SER A 201 1.74 0.77 12.22
N LEU A 202 2.38 -0.06 11.38
CA LEU A 202 3.83 -0.14 11.30
C LEU A 202 4.45 1.16 10.79
N LEU A 203 3.79 1.82 9.84
CA LEU A 203 4.22 3.12 9.34
C LEU A 203 4.13 4.20 10.43
N GLN A 204 3.05 4.21 11.22
CA GLN A 204 2.92 5.11 12.37
C GLN A 204 4.00 4.84 13.44
N ALA A 205 4.27 3.56 13.76
CA ALA A 205 5.35 3.20 14.69
C ALA A 205 6.71 3.69 14.18
N SER A 206 6.97 3.59 12.88
CA SER A 206 8.20 4.10 12.26
C SER A 206 8.30 5.62 12.37
N LEU A 207 7.19 6.34 12.18
CA LEU A 207 7.14 7.80 12.39
C LEU A 207 7.36 8.17 13.86
N HIS A 208 6.80 7.44 14.81
CA HIS A 208 7.07 7.64 16.25
C HIS A 208 8.55 7.44 16.56
N MET A 209 9.17 6.40 16.00
CA MET A 209 10.61 6.18 16.12
C MET A 209 11.40 7.41 15.65
N LEU A 210 11.07 7.93 14.47
CA LEU A 210 11.73 9.11 13.87
C LEU A 210 11.50 10.41 14.64
N ASN A 211 10.30 10.62 15.19
CA ASN A 211 9.92 11.89 15.82
C ASN A 211 10.23 11.95 17.32
N ASP A 212 10.18 10.82 18.03
CA ASP A 212 10.14 10.78 19.50
C ASP A 212 11.41 10.19 20.13
N MET A 213 12.21 9.42 19.37
CA MET A 213 13.48 8.93 19.88
C MET A 213 14.55 10.03 19.87
N LYS A 214 15.20 10.21 21.01
CA LYS A 214 16.31 11.16 21.17
C LYS A 214 17.62 10.63 20.61
N THR A 215 18.49 11.56 20.20
CA THR A 215 19.90 11.27 19.92
C THR A 215 20.69 10.99 21.20
N PHE A 216 21.85 10.34 21.08
CA PHE A 216 22.76 10.14 22.22
C PHE A 216 23.27 11.48 22.77
N GLY A 217 23.49 12.47 21.90
CA GLY A 217 23.86 13.84 22.29
C GLY A 217 22.78 14.53 23.12
N GLU A 218 21.50 14.42 22.73
CA GLU A 218 20.37 14.94 23.50
C GLU A 218 20.15 14.22 24.83
N ALA A 219 20.34 12.90 24.84
CA ALA A 219 20.19 12.07 26.04
C ALA A 219 21.41 12.14 26.97
N GLN A 220 22.50 12.81 26.55
CA GLN A 220 23.75 12.96 27.31
C GLN A 220 24.34 11.62 27.79
N VAL A 221 24.21 10.58 26.96
CA VAL A 221 24.76 9.25 27.23
C VAL A 221 26.06 9.04 26.46
N HIS A 222 27.00 8.30 27.04
CA HIS A 222 28.25 7.95 26.38
C HIS A 222 27.96 7.19 25.08
N VAL A 223 28.53 7.66 23.98
CA VAL A 223 28.59 6.92 22.72
C VAL A 223 29.52 5.72 22.90
N ALA A 224 29.14 4.58 22.33
CA ALA A 224 29.95 3.38 22.42
C ALA A 224 31.33 3.63 21.77
N GLU A 225 32.40 3.36 22.52
CA GLU A 225 33.78 3.45 22.02
C GLU A 225 34.21 2.15 21.33
N ASP A 226 33.44 1.08 21.49
CA ASP A 226 33.62 -0.24 20.87
C ASP A 226 32.29 -0.88 20.40
N GLY A 227 32.38 -1.93 19.59
CA GLY A 227 31.22 -2.68 19.07
C GLY A 227 30.52 -2.09 17.83
N PRO A 228 29.39 -2.66 17.39
CA PRO A 228 28.75 -2.34 16.11
C PRO A 228 28.21 -0.90 15.98
N GLY A 229 28.10 -0.18 17.10
CA GLY A 229 27.67 1.23 17.14
C GLY A 229 28.81 2.24 17.25
N ALA A 230 30.06 1.77 17.42
CA ALA A 230 31.22 2.65 17.53
C ALA A 230 31.44 3.43 16.23
N LEU A 231 31.77 4.72 16.35
CA LEU A 231 32.01 5.66 15.24
C LEU A 231 30.80 5.98 14.35
N VAL A 232 29.62 5.38 14.59
CA VAL A 232 28.38 5.67 13.84
C VAL A 232 27.64 6.88 14.43
N GLN A 233 27.85 7.16 15.73
CA GLN A 233 27.23 8.30 16.41
C GLN A 233 28.24 9.07 17.25
N THR A 234 28.05 10.38 17.32
CA THR A 234 28.88 11.28 18.12
C THR A 234 28.00 12.03 19.11
N SER A 235 28.56 12.40 20.25
CA SER A 235 27.90 13.25 21.26
C SER A 235 27.64 14.68 20.77
N GLU A 236 28.22 15.03 19.62
CA GLU A 236 28.08 16.31 18.93
C GLU A 236 26.79 16.40 18.09
N VAL A 237 26.19 15.26 17.70
CA VAL A 237 24.91 15.26 16.98
C VAL A 237 23.78 15.53 17.95
N ARG A 238 23.10 16.65 17.75
CA ARG A 238 21.98 17.17 18.54
C ARG A 238 21.01 17.87 17.58
N ASP A 239 19.70 17.67 17.77
CA ASP A 239 18.66 18.43 17.08
C ASP A 239 18.28 19.75 17.79
#